data_AF-A0A530AQU2-F1
#
_entry.id   AF-A0A530AQU2-F1
#
_cell.length_a   1.000
_cell.length_b   1.000
_cell.length_c   1.000
_cell.angle_alpha   90.00
_cell.angle_beta   90.00
_cell.angle_gamma   90.00
#
_symmetry.space_group_name_H-M   'P 1'
#
loop_
_entity.id
_entity.type
_entity.pdbx_description
1 polymer ?
#
loop_
_entity_poly.entity_id
_entity_poly.type
_entity_poly.pdbx_seq_one_letter_code
_entity_poly.pdbx_strand_id
1 'polypeptide(L)'
;DWVTDKFNITVGYDTDIDFARKLIKRIGLELAEDPEFKPWVLSPIKMQGVQEFGEYGIVLRVKATTIPGGAFGMKRKFYVRVRQVFKEQGIELPFPTVHVEGLQNPHGAENAPVEITPELKMAVAQAHTNRRRKATTTE
;
A
#
# COMPACT_ATOMS: atom_id res chain seq x y z
N ASP A 1 37.70 -12.71 8.68
CA ASP A 1 36.96 -11.70 7.91
C ASP A 1 35.46 -11.78 8.17
N TRP A 2 34.79 -10.65 8.38
CA TRP A 2 33.33 -10.57 8.48
C TRP A 2 32.77 -9.70 7.37
N VAL A 3 31.56 -10.02 6.91
CA VAL A 3 30.85 -9.23 5.90
C VAL A 3 29.71 -8.49 6.60
N THR A 4 29.64 -7.18 6.35
CA THR A 4 28.51 -6.36 6.75
C THR A 4 27.70 -6.03 5.52
N ASP A 5 26.48 -6.55 5.43
CA ASP A 5 25.53 -6.13 4.40
C ASP A 5 24.63 -5.02 4.96
N LYS A 6 24.42 -3.98 4.15
CA LYS A 6 23.57 -2.83 4.47
C LYS A 6 22.51 -2.74 3.37
N PHE A 7 21.25 -2.72 3.78
CA PHE A 7 20.14 -2.67 2.85
C PHE A 7 18.98 -1.88 3.44
N ASN A 8 18.06 -1.51 2.55
CA ASN A 8 16.99 -0.59 2.87
C ASN A 8 15.62 -1.27 2.77
N ILE A 9 14.68 -0.76 3.56
CA ILE A 9 13.26 -1.10 3.52
C ILE A 9 12.48 0.21 3.54
N THR A 10 11.49 0.37 2.68
CA THR A 10 10.63 1.55 2.68
C THR A 10 9.30 1.22 3.34
N VAL A 11 8.82 2.10 4.22
CA VAL A 11 7.50 2.02 4.88
C VAL A 11 6.67 3.26 4.57
N GLY A 12 5.34 3.17 4.64
CA GLY A 12 4.48 4.33 4.44
C GLY A 12 4.71 5.42 5.49
N TYR A 13 4.36 6.67 5.17
CA TYR A 13 4.53 7.81 6.07
C TYR A 13 3.70 7.71 7.36
N ASP A 14 2.55 7.04 7.30
CA ASP A 14 1.67 6.83 8.45
C ASP A 14 2.15 5.71 9.39
N THR A 15 3.26 5.04 9.07
CA THR A 15 3.78 3.92 9.86
C THR A 15 4.48 4.41 11.13
N ASP A 16 4.13 3.84 12.28
CA ASP A 16 4.88 4.03 13.52
C ASP A 16 6.28 3.39 13.41
N ILE A 17 7.30 4.24 13.39
CA ILE A 17 8.71 3.86 13.27
C ILE A 17 9.20 3.06 14.48
N ASP A 18 8.70 3.35 15.69
CA ASP A 18 9.06 2.63 16.90
C ASP A 18 8.49 1.22 16.90
N PHE A 19 7.27 1.08 16.38
CA PHE A 19 6.65 -0.22 16.15
C PHE A 19 7.38 -1.02 15.06
N ALA A 20 7.65 -0.41 13.90
CA ALA A 20 8.41 -1.04 12.81
C ALA A 20 9.79 -1.52 13.29
N ARG A 21 10.48 -0.73 14.13
CA ARG A 21 11.78 -1.10 14.72
C ARG A 21 11.68 -2.37 15.57
N LYS A 22 10.64 -2.49 16.40
CA LYS A 22 10.40 -3.67 17.24
C LYS A 22 10.16 -4.92 16.39
N LEU A 23 9.36 -4.79 15.32
CA LEU A 23 9.09 -5.89 14.39
C LEU A 23 10.35 -6.34 13.65
N ILE A 24 11.12 -5.39 13.09
CA ILE A 24 12.39 -5.70 12.40
C ILE A 24 13.36 -6.39 13.35
N LYS A 25 13.48 -5.92 14.60
CA LYS A 25 14.33 -6.56 15.61
C LYS A 25 13.89 -7.98 15.90
N ARG A 26 12.57 -8.22 16.08
CA ARG A 26 12.02 -9.57 16.32
C ARG A 26 12.36 -10.51 15.15
N ILE A 27 12.11 -10.09 13.92
CA ILE A 27 12.41 -10.88 12.71
C ILE A 27 13.90 -11.17 12.60
N GLY A 28 14.75 -10.18 12.91
CA GLY A 28 16.20 -10.34 12.89
C GLY A 28 16.71 -11.36 13.91
N LEU A 29 16.06 -11.46 15.07
CA LEU A 29 16.34 -12.48 16.08
C LEU A 29 15.83 -13.86 15.66
N GLU A 30 14.59 -13.95 15.15
CA GLU A 30 14.02 -15.20 14.61
C GLU A 30 14.94 -15.82 13.55
N LEU A 31 15.48 -15.01 12.63
CA LEU A 31 16.41 -15.48 11.60
C LEU A 31 17.80 -15.83 12.13
N ALA A 32 18.25 -15.18 13.20
CA ALA A 32 19.52 -15.52 13.83
C ALA A 32 19.45 -16.85 14.60
N GLU A 33 18.25 -17.24 15.06
CA GLU A 33 18.01 -18.50 15.75
C GLU A 33 17.74 -19.68 14.79
N ASP A 34 17.36 -19.40 13.53
CA ASP A 34 17.14 -20.40 12.48
C ASP A 34 18.43 -21.25 12.29
N PRO A 35 18.37 -22.59 12.45
CA PRO A 35 19.52 -23.48 12.28
C PRO A 35 20.25 -23.31 10.94
N GLU A 36 19.54 -22.87 9.89
CA GLU A 36 20.12 -22.60 8.57
C GLU A 36 21.12 -21.43 8.59
N PHE A 37 20.85 -20.38 9.36
CA PHE A 37 21.65 -19.15 9.39
C PHE A 37 22.49 -18.99 10.64
N LYS A 38 22.10 -19.60 11.76
CA LYS A 38 22.78 -19.55 13.06
C LYS A 38 24.31 -19.69 13.00
N PRO A 39 24.91 -20.62 12.23
CA PRO A 39 26.38 -20.72 12.15
C PRO A 39 27.03 -19.56 11.38
N TRP A 40 26.26 -18.84 10.56
CA TRP A 40 26.74 -17.74 9.72
C TRP A 40 26.50 -16.36 10.35
N VAL A 41 25.54 -16.23 11.26
CA VAL A 41 25.19 -14.94 11.89
C VAL A 41 26.17 -14.57 13.00
N LEU A 42 26.87 -13.46 12.83
CA LEU A 42 27.70 -12.85 13.89
C LEU A 42 26.91 -11.83 14.70
N SER A 43 26.05 -11.06 14.03
CA SER A 43 25.15 -10.10 14.65
C SER A 43 23.80 -10.14 13.96
N PRO A 44 22.70 -10.22 14.72
CA PRO A 44 21.36 -10.29 14.16
C PRO A 44 21.04 -9.03 13.36
N ILE A 45 20.06 -9.15 12.47
CA ILE A 45 19.61 -8.04 11.64
C ILE A 45 19.09 -6.92 12.56
N LYS A 46 19.67 -5.73 12.43
CA LYS A 46 19.31 -4.56 13.24
C LYS A 46 19.03 -3.34 12.37
N MET A 47 17.91 -2.68 12.64
CA MET A 47 17.60 -1.36 12.10
C MET A 47 18.57 -0.32 12.69
N GLN A 48 19.21 0.47 11.83
CA GLN A 48 20.09 1.56 12.21
C GLN A 48 19.32 2.86 12.47
N GLY A 49 18.22 3.07 11.74
CA GLY A 49 17.40 4.28 11.83
C GLY A 49 16.70 4.60 10.51
N VAL A 50 16.08 5.78 10.47
CA VAL A 50 15.62 6.39 9.22
C VAL A 50 16.85 6.88 8.45
N GLN A 51 16.98 6.46 7.20
CA GLN A 51 18.03 6.93 6.30
C GLN A 51 17.60 8.22 5.62
N GLU A 52 16.39 8.23 5.06
CA GLU A 52 15.85 9.34 4.27
C GLU A 52 14.32 9.24 4.21
N PHE A 53 13.69 10.37 3.93
CA PHE A 53 12.29 10.46 3.56
C PHE A 53 12.22 10.44 2.03
N GLY A 54 11.79 9.32 1.46
CA GLY A 54 11.69 9.12 0.01
C GLY A 54 10.34 9.58 -0.52
N GLU A 55 10.21 9.69 -1.84
CA GLU A 55 8.99 10.19 -2.50
C GLU A 55 7.71 9.46 -2.06
N TYR A 56 7.79 8.15 -1.86
CA TYR A 56 6.64 7.30 -1.53
C TYR A 56 6.59 6.86 -0.06
N GLY A 57 7.60 7.15 0.75
CA GLY A 57 7.66 6.66 2.12
C GLY A 57 8.99 6.88 2.83
N ILE A 58 9.06 6.40 4.06
CA ILE A 58 10.22 6.52 4.94
C ILE A 58 11.16 5.36 4.67
N VAL A 59 12.41 5.66 4.30
CA VAL A 59 13.44 4.64 4.02
C VAL A 59 14.19 4.32 5.30
N LEU A 60 14.07 3.08 5.75
CA LEU A 60 14.73 2.52 6.92
C LEU A 60 16.00 1.79 6.51
N ARG A 61 17.12 2.11 7.15
CA ARG A 61 18.38 1.40 6.94
C ARG A 61 18.53 0.25 7.93
N VAL A 62 18.88 -0.90 7.41
CA VAL A 62 19.08 -2.14 8.16
C VAL A 62 20.46 -2.69 7.86
N LYS A 63 21.10 -3.28 8.87
CA LYS A 63 22.42 -3.88 8.79
C LYS A 63 22.37 -5.32 9.30
N ALA A 64 23.06 -6.21 8.59
CA ALA A 64 23.35 -7.57 9.02
C ALA A 64 24.87 -7.80 9.00
N THR A 65 25.39 -8.53 9.99
CA THR A 65 26.81 -8.92 9.99
C THR A 65 26.91 -10.43 10.06
N THR A 66 27.48 -11.02 9.01
CA THR A 66 27.61 -12.47 8.86
C THR A 66 29.02 -12.85 8.44
N ILE A 67 29.32 -14.13 8.58
CA ILE A 67 30.42 -14.77 7.88
C ILE A 67 30.13 -14.71 6.36
N PRO A 68 31.15 -14.56 5.49
CA PRO A 68 30.97 -14.65 4.04
C PRO A 68 30.14 -15.88 3.63
N GLY A 69 29.22 -15.71 2.67
CA GLY A 69 28.35 -16.78 2.16
C GLY A 69 26.92 -16.77 2.73
N GLY A 70 26.73 -16.42 4.01
CA GLY A 70 25.40 -16.44 4.66
C GLY A 70 24.52 -15.21 4.42
N ALA A 71 25.11 -14.07 4.02
CA ALA A 71 24.40 -12.78 3.93
C ALA A 71 23.23 -12.81 2.95
N PHE A 72 23.42 -13.40 1.77
CA PHE A 72 22.43 -13.37 0.69
C PHE A 72 21.18 -14.19 1.04
N GLY A 73 21.36 -15.41 1.55
CA GLY A 73 20.25 -16.27 1.97
C GLY A 73 19.42 -15.65 3.08
N MET A 74 20.09 -15.12 4.10
CA MET A 74 19.42 -14.47 5.23
C MET A 74 18.67 -13.20 4.80
N LYS A 75 19.24 -12.39 3.91
CA LYS A 75 18.58 -11.21 3.34
C LYS A 75 17.30 -11.58 2.58
N ARG A 76 17.32 -12.65 1.78
CA ARG A 76 16.12 -13.10 1.04
C ARG A 76 15.00 -13.55 1.98
N LYS A 77 15.31 -14.40 2.98
CA LYS A 77 14.30 -14.80 3.98
C LYS A 77 13.79 -13.61 4.79
N PHE A 78 14.68 -12.68 5.14
CA PHE A 78 14.31 -11.46 5.85
C PHE A 78 13.25 -10.63 5.11
N TYR A 79 13.43 -10.36 3.82
CA TYR A 79 12.41 -9.61 3.05
C TYR A 79 11.06 -10.32 2.98
N VAL A 80 11.05 -11.65 2.83
CA VAL A 80 9.80 -12.45 2.83
C VAL A 80 9.09 -12.35 4.18
N ARG A 81 9.84 -12.49 5.27
CA ARG A 81 9.30 -12.45 6.63
C ARG A 81 8.81 -11.05 7.00
N VAL A 82 9.53 -10.00 6.62
CA VAL A 82 9.11 -8.60 6.78
C VAL A 82 7.78 -8.37 6.08
N ARG A 83 7.64 -8.79 4.82
CA ARG A 83 6.38 -8.63 4.07
C ARG A 83 5.20 -9.32 4.77
N GLN A 84 5.40 -10.55 5.26
CA GLN A 84 4.35 -11.29 5.97
C GLN A 84 3.96 -10.60 7.27
N VAL A 85 4.94 -10.28 8.12
CA VAL A 85 4.69 -9.64 9.42
C VAL A 85 4.08 -8.26 9.25
N PHE A 86 4.53 -7.47 8.28
CA PHE A 86 3.97 -6.14 8.04
C PHE A 86 2.52 -6.24 7.60
N LYS A 87 2.18 -7.18 6.72
CA LYS A 87 0.79 -7.46 6.33
C LYS A 87 -0.06 -7.90 7.53
N GLU A 88 0.46 -8.77 8.40
CA GLU A 88 -0.25 -9.24 9.61
C GLU A 88 -0.50 -8.12 10.63
N GLN A 89 0.41 -7.15 10.71
CA GLN A 89 0.33 -6.03 11.64
C GLN A 89 -0.32 -4.77 11.03
N GLY A 90 -0.82 -4.85 9.80
CA GLY A 90 -1.47 -3.72 9.12
C GLY A 90 -0.52 -2.61 8.68
N ILE A 91 0.79 -2.87 8.57
CA ILE A 91 1.75 -1.92 8.00
C ILE A 91 1.68 -2.02 6.48
N GLU A 92 1.22 -0.94 5.84
CA GLU A 92 1.18 -0.85 4.39
C GLU A 92 2.57 -0.56 3.83
N LEU A 93 2.97 -1.37 2.84
CA LEU A 93 4.16 -1.09 2.04
C LEU A 93 3.81 -0.03 1.00
N PRO A 94 4.62 1.02 0.87
CA PRO A 94 4.32 2.11 -0.05
C PRO A 94 4.37 1.59 -1.48
N PHE A 95 3.29 1.82 -2.21
CA PHE A 95 3.20 1.64 -3.64
C PHE A 95 3.08 3.01 -4.31
N PRO A 96 3.65 3.22 -5.51
CA PRO A 96 3.53 4.49 -6.22
C PRO A 96 2.04 4.79 -6.44
N THR A 97 1.55 5.82 -5.76
CA THR A 97 0.18 6.32 -5.95
C THR A 97 0.28 7.66 -6.64
N VAL A 98 -0.30 7.78 -7.83
CA VAL A 98 -0.41 9.05 -8.52
C VAL A 98 -1.64 9.75 -7.96
N HIS A 99 -1.42 10.76 -7.13
CA HIS A 99 -2.49 11.70 -6.80
C HIS A 99 -2.67 12.62 -8.00
N VAL A 100 -3.68 12.35 -8.83
CA VAL A 100 -4.11 13.30 -9.86
C VAL A 100 -4.88 14.39 -9.14
N GLU A 101 -4.20 15.48 -8.79
CA GLU A 101 -4.84 16.73 -8.38
C GLU A 101 -5.48 17.34 -9.64
N GLY A 102 -6.62 16.75 -10.03
CA GLY A 102 -7.42 17.21 -11.15
C GLY A 102 -8.09 18.53 -10.79
N LEU A 103 -7.94 19.50 -11.69
CA LEU A 103 -8.64 20.77 -11.81
C LEU A 103 -9.95 20.86 -11.01
N GLN A 104 -10.17 22.01 -10.37
CA GLN A 104 -11.50 22.48 -9.98
C GLN A 104 -12.54 22.08 -11.04
N ASN A 105 -13.39 21.11 -10.70
CA ASN A 105 -14.65 20.89 -11.39
C ASN A 105 -15.46 22.19 -11.23
N PRO A 106 -15.85 22.91 -12.30
CA PRO A 106 -16.78 24.04 -12.18
C PRO A 106 -18.21 23.57 -11.83
N HIS A 107 -18.46 22.27 -11.74
CA HIS A 107 -19.78 21.71 -11.46
C HIS A 107 -19.74 20.74 -10.29
N GLY A 108 -19.83 21.31 -9.08
CA GLY A 108 -20.25 20.58 -7.90
C GLY A 108 -21.75 20.34 -7.93
N ALA A 109 -22.20 19.25 -8.56
CA ALA A 109 -23.56 18.73 -8.43
C ALA A 109 -23.69 17.31 -9.02
N GLU A 110 -23.02 16.31 -8.45
CA GLU A 110 -23.30 14.91 -8.84
C GLU A 110 -23.58 13.99 -7.64
N ASN A 111 -24.01 14.53 -6.50
CA ASN A 111 -24.54 13.72 -5.40
C ASN A 111 -25.74 14.38 -4.71
N ALA A 112 -26.60 15.04 -5.49
CA ALA A 112 -27.96 15.34 -5.04
C ALA A 112 -28.89 14.24 -5.59
N PRO A 113 -29.65 13.52 -4.75
CA PRO A 113 -30.68 12.63 -5.25
C PRO A 113 -31.69 13.46 -6.04
N VAL A 114 -31.88 13.12 -7.31
CA VAL A 114 -32.84 13.80 -8.18
C VAL A 114 -34.25 13.44 -7.70
N GLU A 115 -34.88 14.33 -6.92
CA GLU A 115 -36.30 14.21 -6.60
C GLU A 115 -37.13 14.40 -7.87
N ILE A 116 -37.73 13.31 -8.34
CA ILE A 116 -38.62 13.34 -9.50
C ILE A 116 -39.92 14.05 -9.10
N THR A 117 -40.04 15.32 -9.47
CA THR A 117 -41.25 16.12 -9.22
C THR A 117 -42.47 15.53 -9.96
N PRO A 118 -43.69 15.67 -9.41
CA PRO A 118 -44.92 15.13 -10.02
C PRO A 118 -45.16 15.63 -11.45
N GLU A 119 -44.72 16.85 -11.75
CA GLU A 119 -44.84 17.48 -13.07
C GLU A 119 -44.00 16.75 -14.13
N LEU A 120 -42.80 16.29 -13.77
CA LEU A 120 -41.93 15.55 -14.69
C LEU A 120 -42.54 14.19 -15.06
N LYS A 121 -43.24 13.53 -14.11
CA LYS A 121 -43.97 12.28 -14.37
C LYS A 121 -45.16 12.51 -15.31
N MET A 122 -45.89 13.61 -15.14
CA MET A 122 -47.02 13.96 -16.00
C MET A 122 -46.59 14.31 -17.43
N ALA A 123 -45.46 15.01 -17.59
CA ALA A 123 -44.91 15.34 -18.91
C ALA A 123 -44.49 14.08 -19.71
N VAL A 124 -43.87 13.10 -19.04
CA VAL A 124 -43.50 11.82 -19.68
C VAL A 124 -44.73 10.99 -20.05
N ALA A 125 -45.77 11.01 -19.21
CA ALA A 125 -47.04 10.34 -19.51
C ALA A 125 -47.73 10.96 -20.75
N GLN A 126 -47.76 12.29 -20.85
CA GLN A 126 -48.32 13.01 -22.00
C GLN A 126 -47.56 12.73 -23.30
N ALA A 127 -46.23 12.63 -23.24
CA ALA A 127 -45.38 12.28 -24.39
C ALA A 127 -45.66 10.87 -24.93
N HIS A 128 -45.98 9.90 -24.05
CA HIS A 128 -46.31 8.53 -24.46
C HIS A 128 -47.67 8.44 -25.17
N THR A 129 -48.66 9.20 -24.73
CA THR A 129 -49.98 9.29 -25.40
C THR A 129 -49.92 9.97 -26.77
N ASN A 130 -49.08 11.00 -26.94
CA ASN A 130 -48.95 11.71 -28.21
C ASN A 130 -48.20 10.89 -29.29
N ARG A 131 -47.31 9.97 -28.90
CA ARG A 131 -46.70 9.01 -29.83
C ARG A 131 -47.69 7.98 -30.36
N ARG A 132 -48.69 7.58 -29.57
CA ARG A 132 -49.67 6.55 -29.96
C ARG A 132 -50.70 7.04 -30.97
N ARG A 133 -51.04 8.35 -30.97
CA ARG A 133 -51.97 8.94 -31.95
C ARG A 133 -51.37 9.17 -33.34
N LYS A 134 -50.05 9.36 -33.45
CA LYS A 134 -49.37 9.58 -34.75
C LYS A 134 -49.20 8.30 -35.57
N ALA A 135 -49.36 7.11 -34.99
CA ALA A 135 -49.18 5.83 -35.68
C ALA A 135 -50.44 5.31 -36.39
N THR A 136 -51.59 5.99 -36.31
CA THR A 136 -52.88 5.49 -36.83
C THR A 136 -53.48 6.36 -37.94
N THR A 137 -52.72 7.30 -38.51
CA THR A 137 -53.19 8.14 -39.63
C THR A 137 -52.13 8.19 -40.72
N THR A 138 -52.10 7.14 -41.54
CA THR A 138 -51.60 7.18 -42.92
C THR A 138 -52.31 6.05 -43.67
N GLU A 139 -53.52 6.36 -44.17
CA GLU A 139 -54.05 5.79 -45.41
C GLU A 139 -53.49 6.60 -46.59
#